data_AF-A0A973FVW2-F1
#
_entry.id   AF-A0A973FVW2-F1
#
_cell.length_a   1.000
_cell.length_b   1.000
_cell.length_c   1.000
_cell.angle_alpha   90.00
_cell.angle_beta   90.00
_cell.angle_gamma   90.00
#
_symmetry.space_group_name_H-M   'P 1'
#
loop_
_entity.id
_entity.type
_entity.pdbx_description
1 polymer ?
#
loop_
_entity_poly.entity_id
_entity_poly.type
_entity_poly.pdbx_seq_one_letter_code
_entity_poly.pdbx_strand_id
1 'polypeptide(L)' 'MKNNENTKAACAGEIIKKQQEINTIEESETGRKLAEVEELYKVMAESSLGAVFIVQDGKIQFINTSAIAYAGYT' A
#
# COMPACT_ATOMS: atom_id res chain seq x y z
N MET A 1 -51.27 -8.15 -3.71
CA MET A 1 -50.21 -7.80 -4.69
C MET A 1 -49.14 -6.82 -4.14
N LYS A 2 -48.82 -6.79 -2.82
CA LYS A 2 -47.88 -5.81 -2.22
C LYS A 2 -46.46 -6.34 -1.88
N ASN A 3 -46.12 -7.58 -2.25
CA ASN A 3 -44.87 -8.23 -1.80
C ASN A 3 -43.60 -7.90 -2.61
N ASN A 4 -43.71 -7.27 -3.78
CA ASN A 4 -42.60 -7.03 -4.73
C ASN A 4 -41.74 -5.81 -4.35
N GLU A 5 -42.37 -4.73 -3.87
CA GLU A 5 -41.66 -3.48 -3.56
C GLU A 5 -40.76 -3.62 -2.31
N ASN A 6 -41.19 -4.41 -1.33
CA ASN A 6 -40.43 -4.63 -0.10
C ASN A 6 -39.22 -5.55 -0.31
N THR A 7 -39.29 -6.48 -1.28
CA THR A 7 -38.16 -7.36 -1.65
C THR A 7 -37.10 -6.63 -2.46
N LYS A 8 -37.50 -5.69 -3.33
CA LYS A 8 -36.55 -4.85 -4.07
C LYS A 8 -35.80 -3.88 -3.15
N ALA A 9 -36.50 -3.26 -2.21
CA ALA A 9 -35.89 -2.37 -1.21
C ALA A 9 -34.89 -3.13 -0.31
N ALA A 10 -35.23 -4.34 0.11
CA ALA A 10 -34.32 -5.20 0.88
C ALA A 10 -33.06 -5.60 0.06
N CYS A 11 -33.25 -6.01 -1.20
CA CYS A 11 -32.15 -6.38 -2.09
C CYS A 11 -31.20 -5.19 -2.37
N ALA A 12 -31.75 -3.98 -2.57
CA ALA A 12 -30.94 -2.77 -2.73
C ALA A 12 -30.08 -2.48 -1.49
N GLY A 13 -30.63 -2.67 -0.28
CA GLY A 13 -29.87 -2.52 0.97
C GLY A 13 -28.71 -3.51 1.09
N GLU A 14 -28.92 -4.77 0.70
CA GLU A 14 -27.86 -5.79 0.72
C GLU A 14 -26.75 -5.50 -0.30
N ILE A 15 -27.09 -4.98 -1.48
CA ILE A 15 -26.12 -4.59 -2.51
C ILE A 15 -25.24 -3.43 -2.00
N ILE A 16 -25.85 -2.41 -1.39
CA ILE A 16 -25.12 -1.26 -0.84
C ILE A 16 -24.15 -1.72 0.25
N LYS A 17 -24.62 -2.59 1.15
CA LYS A 17 -23.79 -3.12 2.24
C LYS A 17 -22.59 -3.91 1.69
N LYS A 18 -22.81 -4.77 0.70
CA LYS A 18 -21.72 -5.53 0.04
C LYS A 18 -20.72 -4.61 -0.66
N GLN A 19 -21.19 -3.55 -1.31
CA GLN A 19 -20.29 -2.58 -1.96
C GLN A 19 -19.40 -1.85 -0.94
N GLN A 20 -19.94 -1.50 0.23
CA GLN A 20 -19.15 -0.88 1.31
C GLN A 20 -18.09 -1.84 1.87
N GLU A 21 -18.43 -3.11 2.06
CA GLU A 21 -17.48 -4.15 2.50
C GLU A 21 -16.35 -4.34 1.46
N ILE A 22 -16.68 -4.41 0.17
CA ILE A 22 -15.70 -4.53 -0.93
C ILE A 22 -14.74 -3.33 -0.92
N ASN A 23 -15.25 -2.10 -0.89
CA ASN A 23 -14.39 -0.91 -0.89
C ASN A 23 -13.42 -0.89 0.30
N THR A 24 -13.90 -1.27 1.49
CA THR A 24 -13.07 -1.31 2.70
C THR A 24 -11.95 -2.36 2.57
N ILE A 25 -12.26 -3.52 1.97
CA ILE A 25 -11.27 -4.57 1.70
C ILE A 25 -10.23 -4.07 0.69
N GLU A 26 -10.67 -3.45 -0.42
CA GLU A 26 -9.78 -2.92 -1.46
C GLU A 26 -8.81 -1.86 -0.92
N GLU A 27 -9.28 -0.93 -0.09
CA GLU A 27 -8.43 0.05 0.58
C GLU A 27 -7.38 -0.62 1.48
N SER A 28 -7.80 -1.62 2.28
CA SER A 28 -6.90 -2.37 3.17
C SER A 28 -5.88 -3.21 2.41
N GLU A 29 -6.27 -3.83 1.30
CA GLU A 29 -5.37 -4.61 0.46
C GLU A 29 -4.39 -3.73 -0.31
N THR A 30 -4.84 -2.57 -0.79
CA THR A 30 -3.99 -1.63 -1.51
C THR A 30 -2.90 -1.09 -0.60
N GLY A 31 -3.26 -0.68 0.62
CA GLY A 31 -2.29 -0.24 1.63
C GLY A 31 -1.30 -1.36 2.01
N ARG A 32 -1.79 -2.60 2.18
CA ARG A 32 -0.93 -3.75 2.50
C ARG A 32 0.04 -4.08 1.38
N LYS A 33 -0.42 -4.11 0.12
CA LYS A 33 0.42 -4.38 -1.05
C LYS A 33 1.49 -3.30 -1.23
N LEU A 34 1.15 -2.04 -0.97
CA LEU A 34 2.12 -0.95 -1.00
C LEU A 34 3.22 -1.15 0.05
N ALA A 35 2.83 -1.41 1.31
CA ALA A 35 3.78 -1.65 2.39
C ALA A 35 4.68 -2.88 2.13
N GLU A 36 4.13 -3.95 1.55
CA GLU A 36 4.89 -5.15 1.19
C GLU A 36 5.94 -4.87 0.11
N VAL A 37 5.57 -4.10 -0.92
CA VAL A 37 6.50 -3.69 -1.98
C VAL A 37 7.58 -2.74 -1.45
N GLU A 38 7.22 -1.82 -0.55
CA GLU A 38 8.17 -0.90 0.09
C GLU A 38 9.21 -1.65 0.93
N GLU A 39 8.78 -2.60 1.78
CA GLU A 39 9.70 -3.43 2.56
C GLU A 39 10.58 -4.30 1.67
N LEU A 40 10.01 -4.92 0.63
CA LEU A 40 10.80 -5.70 -0.33
C LEU A 40 11.86 -4.84 -1.02
N TYR A 41 11.48 -3.65 -1.49
CA TYR A 41 12.40 -2.71 -2.10
C TYR A 41 13.52 -2.32 -1.13
N LYS A 42 13.18 -2.01 0.13
CA LYS A 42 14.14 -1.65 1.15
C LYS A 42 15.16 -2.76 1.39
N VAL A 43 14.72 -4.01 1.52
CA VAL A 43 15.62 -5.16 1.67
C VAL A 43 16.54 -5.33 0.46
N MET A 44 16.01 -5.17 -0.75
CA MET A 44 16.80 -5.28 -1.98
C MET A 44 17.82 -4.14 -2.11
N ALA A 45 17.42 -2.91 -1.79
CA ALA A 45 18.30 -1.75 -1.81
C ALA A 45 19.40 -1.85 -0.75
N GLU A 46 19.06 -2.34 0.45
CA GLU A 46 20.01 -2.51 1.55
C GLU A 46 21.04 -3.60 1.28
N SER A 47 20.62 -4.71 0.66
CA SER A 47 21.52 -5.80 0.27
C SER A 47 22.36 -5.50 -0.98
N SER A 48 22.10 -4.38 -1.66
CA SER A 48 22.87 -3.97 -2.83
C SER A 48 24.30 -3.57 -2.44
N LEU A 49 25.27 -4.05 -3.21
CA LEU A 49 26.65 -3.57 -3.13
C LEU A 49 26.78 -2.13 -3.63
N GLY A 50 25.91 -1.69 -4.55
CA GLY A 50 25.94 -0.31 -5.05
C GLY A 50 25.46 0.69 -3.99
N ALA A 51 25.91 1.94 -4.11
CA ALA A 51 25.33 3.04 -3.36
C ALA A 51 23.89 3.29 -3.85
N VAL A 52 22.92 3.20 -2.94
CA VAL A 52 21.51 3.48 -3.22
C VAL A 52 21.04 4.57 -2.27
N PHE A 53 20.45 5.63 -2.82
CA PHE A 53 19.79 6.67 -2.05
C PHE A 53 18.58 7.21 -2.80
N ILE A 54 17.58 7.68 -2.05
CA ILE A 54 16.36 8.28 -2.58
C ILE A 54 16.31 9.73 -2.12
N VAL A 55 16.16 10.66 -3.06
CA VAL A 55 15.94 12.08 -2.78
C VAL A 55 14.51 12.45 -3.12
N GLN A 56 13.80 13.03 -2.15
CA GLN A 56 12.46 13.59 -2.32
C GLN A 56 12.40 14.93 -1.57
N ASP A 57 11.73 15.92 -2.15
CA ASP A 57 11.63 17.28 -1.59
C ASP A 57 13.00 17.90 -1.21
N GLY A 58 14.02 17.61 -2.01
CA GLY A 58 15.39 18.08 -1.80
C GLY A 58 16.11 17.44 -0.62
N LYS A 59 15.56 16.39 0.00
CA LYS A 59 16.14 15.68 1.15
C LYS A 59 16.35 14.21 0.83
N ILE A 60 17.41 13.64 1.39
CA ILE A 60 17.65 12.19 1.36
C ILE A 60 16.65 11.53 2.31
N GLN A 61 15.71 10.74 1.77
CA GLN A 61 14.71 10.00 2.55
C GLN A 61 15.17 8.58 2.87
N PHE A 62 16.09 8.04 2.06
CA PHE A 62 16.67 6.72 2.25
C PHE A 62 18.10 6.72 1.73
N ILE A 63 18.97 6.01 2.43
CA ILE A 63 20.35 5.73 2.02
C ILE A 63 20.72 4.34 2.57
N ASN A 64 21.28 3.48 1.72
CA ASN A 64 21.71 2.15 2.16
C ASN A 64 23.09 2.19 2.84
N THR A 65 23.43 1.14 3.59
CA THR A 65 24.72 1.05 4.30
C THR A 65 25.91 1.15 3.35
N SER A 66 25.83 0.56 2.15
CA SER A 66 26.89 0.65 1.14
C SER A 66 27.20 2.09 0.74
N ALA A 67 26.18 2.93 0.53
CA ALA A 67 26.36 4.34 0.20
C ALA A 67 27.00 5.13 1.36
N ILE A 68 26.59 4.87 2.60
CA ILE A 68 27.18 5.48 3.80
C ILE A 68 28.67 5.15 3.88
N ALA A 69 29.01 3.87 3.70
CA ALA A 69 30.39 3.39 3.71
C ALA A 69 31.25 4.03 2.61
N TYR A 70 30.73 4.16 1.39
CA TYR A 70 31.45 4.79 0.28
C TYR A 70 31.65 6.30 0.45
N ALA A 71 30.74 6.95 1.18
CA ALA A 71 30.90 8.34 1.59
C ALA A 71 31.92 8.52 2.74
N GLY A 72 32.47 7.43 3.28
CA GLY A 72 33.48 7.45 4.34
C GLY A 72 32.91 7.51 5.77
N TYR A 73 31.62 7.23 5.93
CA TYR A 73 30.97 7.14 7.24
C TYR A 73 30.76 5.68 7.65
N THR A 74 30.76 5.40 8.96
CA THR A 74 30.57 4.06 9.54
C THR A 74 29.46 4.06 10.56
#